data_AF-A0A430QUF1-F1
#
_entry.id   AF-A0A430QUF1-F1
#
_cell.length_a   1.000
_cell.length_b   1.000
_cell.length_c   1.000
_cell.angle_alpha   90.00
_cell.angle_beta   90.00
_cell.angle_gamma   90.00
#
_symmetry.space_group_name_H-M   'P 1'
#
loop_
_entity.id
_entity.type
_entity.pdbx_description
1 polymer ?
#
loop_
_entity_poly.entity_id
_entity_poly.type
_entity_poly.pdbx_seq_one_letter_code
_entity_poly.pdbx_strand_id
1 'polypeptide(L)' 'MKGAIEQKLKPLDPLHTEIVDFSDGCGLKFDVKVVSQEFEGKSLVDRHRFVAMTLTNVIQNCS' A
#
# COMPACT_ATOMS: atom_id res chain seq x y z
N MET A 1 2.48 -9.86 8.44
CA MET A 1 1.58 -9.05 7.58
C MET A 1 2.31 -8.12 6.61
N LYS A 2 3.39 -7.40 7.02
CA LYS A 2 4.18 -6.52 6.13
C LYS A 2 4.53 -7.14 4.76
N GLY A 3 5.04 -8.37 4.72
CA GLY A 3 5.40 -9.03 3.46
C GLY A 3 4.24 -9.28 2.49
N ALA A 4 2.99 -9.39 2.97
CA ALA A 4 1.82 -9.52 2.11
C ALA A 4 1.49 -8.20 1.40
N ILE A 5 1.67 -7.07 2.10
CA ILE A 5 1.53 -5.72 1.56
C ILE A 5 2.62 -5.50 0.49
N GLU A 6 3.88 -5.81 0.77
CA GLU A 6 4.97 -5.70 -0.20
C GLU A 6 4.72 -6.52 -1.47
N GLN A 7 4.22 -7.76 -1.34
CA GLN A 7 3.91 -8.58 -2.50
C GLN A 7 2.78 -8.00 -3.37
N LYS A 8 1.76 -7.39 -2.75
CA LYS A 8 0.68 -6.74 -3.51
C LYS A 8 1.08 -5.41 -4.12
N LEU A 9 2.12 -4.77 -3.62
CA LEU A 9 2.68 -3.56 -4.22
C LEU A 9 3.65 -3.87 -5.38
N LYS A 10 4.09 -5.11 -5.60
CA LYS A 10 4.97 -5.46 -6.73
C LYS A 10 4.47 -5.01 -8.12
N PRO A 11 3.17 -5.11 -8.47
CA PRO A 11 2.67 -4.68 -9.79
C PRO A 11 2.76 -3.17 -10.02
N LEU A 12 2.97 -2.37 -8.97
CA LEU A 12 3.19 -0.94 -9.06
C LEU A 12 4.63 -0.57 -9.45
N ASP A 13 5.53 -1.56 -9.60
CA ASP A 13 6.96 -1.38 -9.79
C ASP A 13 7.56 -0.25 -8.91
N PRO A 14 7.41 -0.35 -7.58
CA PRO A 14 7.76 0.75 -6.70
C PRO A 14 9.28 0.88 -6.57
N LEU A 15 9.80 2.07 -6.87
CA LEU A 15 11.19 2.45 -6.64
C LEU A 15 11.54 2.49 -5.15
N HIS A 16 10.57 2.86 -4.32
CA HIS A 16 10.72 2.91 -2.87
C HIS A 16 9.39 2.59 -2.19
N THR A 17 9.45 1.71 -1.19
CA THR A 17 8.32 1.38 -0.31
C THR A 17 8.73 1.50 1.15
N GLU A 18 7.88 2.15 1.93
CA GLU A 18 8.01 2.24 3.38
C GLU A 18 6.68 1.79 3.98
N ILE A 19 6.71 0.80 4.86
CA ILE A 19 5.53 0.23 5.50
C ILE A 19 5.81 0.23 7.00
N VAL A 20 5.01 0.99 7.74
CA VAL A 20 5.09 1.14 9.19
C VAL A 20 3.80 0.60 9.82
N ASP A 21 3.93 -0.31 10.77
CA ASP A 21 2.79 -0.80 11.55
C ASP A 21 2.48 0.22 12.66
N PHE A 22 1.29 0.80 12.62
CA PHE A 22 0.77 1.78 13.59
C PHE A 22 -0.28 1.17 14.52
N SER A 23 -0.42 -0.14 14.55
CA SER A 23 -1.38 -0.87 15.38
C SER A 23 -0.74 -1.60 16.56
N ASP A 24 0.42 -1.13 17.03
CA ASP A 24 1.18 -1.75 18.12
C ASP A 24 1.44 -3.26 17.89
N GLY A 25 1.62 -3.66 16.63
CA GLY A 25 1.92 -5.05 16.25
C GLY A 25 0.70 -5.96 16.07
N CYS A 26 -0.53 -5.44 16.21
CA CYS A 26 -1.75 -6.20 15.91
C CYS A 26 -1.97 -6.40 14.39
N GLY A 27 -1.34 -5.57 13.56
CA GLY A 27 -1.44 -5.61 12.10
C GLY A 27 -2.78 -5.12 11.54
N LEU A 28 -3.48 -4.24 12.26
CA LEU A 28 -4.77 -3.67 11.87
C LEU A 28 -4.63 -2.30 11.18
N LYS A 29 -3.49 -1.63 11.38
CA LYS A 29 -3.24 -0.28 10.85
C LYS A 29 -1.82 -0.18 10.35
N PHE A 30 -1.68 0.12 9.06
CA PHE A 30 -0.39 0.35 8.43
C PHE A 30 -0.36 1.72 7.78
N ASP A 31 0.75 2.43 7.96
CA ASP A 31 1.11 3.57 7.13
C ASP A 31 2.00 3.06 5.99
N VAL A 32 1.63 3.39 4.75
CA VAL A 32 2.24 2.84 3.54
C VAL A 32 2.60 3.98 2.62
N LYS A 33 3.89 4.18 2.39
CA LYS A 33 4.43 5.15 1.45
C LYS A 33 5.02 4.42 0.26
N VAL A 34 4.57 4.77 -0.93
CA VAL A 34 4.99 4.15 -2.19
C VAL A 34 5.44 5.23 -3.16
N VAL A 35 6.65 5.06 -3.69
CA VAL A 35 7.19 5.88 -4.78
C VAL A 35 7.30 4.99 -6.01
N SER A 36 6.61 5.37 -7.08
CA SER A 36 6.63 4.67 -8.37
C SER A 36 6.53 5.68 -9.51
N GLN A 37 7.14 5.37 -10.65
CA GLN A 37 6.98 6.12 -11.89
C GLN A 37 5.54 6.00 -12.45
N GLU A 38 4.80 4.95 -12.10
CA GLU A 38 3.39 4.75 -12.48
C GLU A 38 2.45 5.84 -11.95
N PHE A 39 2.92 6.67 -11.02
CA PHE A 39 2.18 7.80 -10.46
C PHE A 39 2.43 9.12 -11.19
N GLU A 40 3.41 9.17 -12.10
CA GLU A 40 3.71 10.34 -12.90
C GLU A 40 2.50 10.71 -13.78
N GLY A 41 2.18 12.00 -13.86
CA GLY A 41 0.99 12.49 -14.58
C GLY A 41 -0.37 12.22 -13.92
N LYS A 42 -0.46 11.38 -12.87
CA LYS A 42 -1.70 11.14 -12.13
C LYS A 42 -1.90 12.15 -11.00
N SER A 43 -3.15 12.51 -10.72
CA SER A 43 -3.49 13.36 -9.57
C SER A 43 -3.23 12.63 -8.25
N LEU A 44 -3.07 13.39 -7.15
CA LEU A 44 -2.81 12.83 -5.82
C LEU A 44 -3.94 11.87 -5.37
N VAL A 45 -5.19 12.20 -5.69
CA VAL A 45 -6.35 11.36 -5.39
C VAL A 45 -6.35 10.06 -6.20
N ASP A 46 -6.00 10.11 -7.49
CA ASP A 46 -5.95 8.92 -8.35
C ASP A 46 -4.87 7.95 -7.89
N ARG A 47 -3.72 8.46 -7.43
CA ARG A 47 -2.66 7.65 -6.82
C ARG A 47 -3.17 6.92 -5.58
N HIS A 48 -3.85 7.63 -4.67
CA HIS A 48 -4.42 7.01 -3.47
C HIS A 48 -5.49 5.97 -3.81
N ARG A 49 -6.38 6.24 -4.77
CA ARG A 49 -7.37 5.25 -5.22
C ARG A 49 -6.71 4.02 -5.80
N PHE A 50 -5.68 4.19 -6.64
CA PHE A 50 -4.96 3.09 -7.25
C PHE A 50 -4.30 2.21 -6.18
N VAL A 51 -3.54 2.81 -5.27
CA VAL A 51 -2.89 2.09 -4.16
C VAL A 51 -3.91 1.44 -3.24
N ALA A 52 -5.00 2.15 -2.89
CA ALA A 52 -6.07 1.60 -2.06
C ALA A 52 -6.71 0.38 -2.73
N MET A 53 -7.09 0.46 -4.01
CA MET A 53 -7.66 -0.67 -4.76
C MET A 53 -6.75 -1.88 -4.80
N THR A 54 -5.42 -1.68 -4.92
CA THR A 54 -4.43 -2.76 -4.86
C THR A 54 -4.38 -3.42 -3.47
N LEU A 55 -4.58 -2.64 -2.40
CA LEU A 55 -4.45 -3.08 -1.01
C LEU A 55 -5.77 -3.49 -0.33
N THR A 56 -6.94 -3.14 -0.89
CA THR A 56 -8.27 -3.43 -0.31
C THR A 56 -8.41 -4.90 0.07
N ASN A 57 -7.92 -5.82 -0.76
CA ASN A 57 -7.99 -7.27 -0.50
C ASN A 57 -7.07 -7.77 0.63
N VAL A 58 -6.06 -6.98 1.03
CA VAL A 58 -5.14 -7.31 2.13
C VAL A 58 -5.64 -6.74 3.46
N ILE A 59 -6.18 -5.53 3.44
CA ILE A 59 -6.52 -4.76 4.65
C ILE A 59 -7.96 -5.01 5.12
N GLN A 60 -8.88 -5.46 4.25
CA GLN A 60 -10.28 -5.71 4.63
C GLN A 60 -10.60 -7.08 5.25
N ASN A 61 -9.63 -7.96 5.51
CA ASN A 61 -9.92 -9.26 6.14
C ASN A 61 -9.78 -9.23 7.66
N CYS A 62 -10.67 -8.48 8.31
CA CYS A 62 -11.15 -8.83 9.65
C CYS A 62 -12.64 -9.17 9.53
N SER A 63 -12.90 -10.43 9.24
CA SER A 63 -14.21 -11.09 9.42
C SER A 63 -14.44 -11.45 10.88
#